data_AF-A0A6I1PW36-F1
#
_entry.id   AF-A0A6I1PW36-F1
#
_cell.length_a   1.000
_cell.length_b   1.000
_cell.length_c   1.000
_cell.angle_alpha   90.00
_cell.angle_beta   90.00
_cell.angle_gamma   90.00
#
_symmetry.space_group_name_H-M   'P 1'
#
loop_
_entity.id
_entity.type
_entity.pdbx_description
1 polymer ?
#
loop_
_entity_poly.entity_id
_entity_poly.type
_entity_poly.pdbx_seq_one_letter_code
_entity_poly.pdbx_strand_id
1 'polypeptide(L)'
;MMRWVGIGVAAAIVVGVVAAWVAPNFDEAQATTDRQTIDCLSTHLSHEDRADIARFADKNDYDSLWGVFDRVFPDCAVRSDQRDRKAELEAAAWRNLSADRDFMRMREANAALAASAATR
;
A
#
# COMPACT_ATOMS: atom_id res chain seq x y z
N MET A 1 62.61 1.59 4.59
CA MET A 1 61.87 0.71 3.67
C MET A 1 60.51 0.42 4.26
N MET A 2 59.48 1.18 3.88
CA MET A 2 58.09 0.94 4.31
C MET A 2 57.25 0.68 3.05
N ARG A 3 56.83 -0.57 2.90
CA ARG A 3 56.16 -1.14 1.72
C ARG A 3 54.68 -0.73 1.73
N TRP A 4 54.31 0.20 0.85
CA TRP A 4 52.92 0.54 0.55
C TRP A 4 52.26 -0.62 -0.20
N VAL A 5 51.16 -1.14 0.34
CA VAL A 5 50.24 -2.03 -0.38
C VAL A 5 48.87 -1.35 -0.36
N GLY A 6 48.67 -0.47 -1.33
CA GLY A 6 47.37 0.12 -1.60
C GLY A 6 46.49 -0.90 -2.30
N ILE A 7 45.65 -1.60 -1.54
CA ILE A 7 44.60 -2.45 -2.09
C ILE A 7 43.43 -1.52 -2.44
N GLY A 8 43.36 -1.08 -3.69
CA GLY A 8 42.20 -0.39 -4.23
C GLY A 8 41.09 -1.40 -4.53
N VAL A 9 40.14 -1.55 -3.61
CA VAL A 9 38.87 -2.23 -3.90
C VAL A 9 37.89 -1.18 -4.43
N ALA A 10 37.60 -1.28 -5.72
CA ALA A 10 36.50 -0.57 -6.35
C ALA A 10 35.18 -1.11 -5.78
N ALA A 11 34.54 -0.36 -4.88
CA ALA A 11 33.18 -0.63 -4.46
C ALA A 11 32.23 -0.12 -5.55
N ALA A 12 31.69 -1.06 -6.33
CA ALA A 12 30.67 -0.82 -7.33
C ALA A 12 29.44 -0.17 -6.68
N ILE A 13 28.99 0.92 -7.29
CA ILE A 13 27.76 1.62 -6.95
C ILE A 13 26.58 0.68 -7.24
N VAL A 14 25.90 0.21 -6.19
CA VAL A 14 24.58 -0.39 -6.32
C VAL A 14 23.56 0.70 -6.03
N VAL A 15 23.09 1.37 -7.08
CA VAL A 15 21.81 2.09 -7.04
C VAL A 15 20.73 1.01 -7.05
N GLY A 16 20.04 0.86 -5.92
CA GLY A 16 18.98 -0.15 -5.78
C GLY A 16 18.13 0.10 -4.54
N VAL A 17 17.25 1.09 -4.63
CA VAL A 17 15.91 1.22 -4.02
C VAL A 17 15.71 0.70 -2.58
N VAL A 18 15.44 1.64 -1.69
CA VAL A 18 14.69 1.57 -0.40
C VAL A 18 14.03 0.22 -0.08
N ALA A 19 14.43 -0.41 1.03
CA ALA A 19 13.54 -0.90 2.12
C ALA A 19 14.30 -1.81 3.10
N ALA A 20 15.01 -1.22 4.06
CA ALA A 20 15.50 -1.93 5.24
C ALA A 20 14.52 -1.74 6.40
N TRP A 21 13.34 -2.38 6.34
CA TRP A 21 12.39 -2.47 7.46
C TRP A 21 11.57 -3.76 7.37
N VAL A 22 12.22 -4.92 7.51
CA VAL A 22 11.53 -6.16 7.88
C VAL A 22 12.46 -6.92 8.81
N ALA A 23 12.22 -6.81 10.12
CA ALA A 23 12.81 -7.70 11.09
C ALA A 23 12.17 -9.10 10.92
N PRO A 24 12.96 -10.17 10.79
CA PRO A 24 12.47 -11.53 10.76
C PRO A 24 12.34 -12.07 12.20
N ASN A 25 11.38 -12.98 12.40
CA ASN A 25 11.41 -14.12 13.32
C ASN A 25 10.31 -14.25 14.41
N PHE A 26 9.12 -13.68 14.21
CA PHE A 26 7.88 -14.08 14.92
C PHE A 26 6.74 -14.41 13.92
N ASP A 27 7.16 -14.85 12.73
CA ASP A 27 6.61 -14.45 11.43
C ASP A 27 5.29 -15.12 11.00
N GLU A 28 5.07 -16.41 11.24
CA GLU A 28 4.03 -17.10 10.45
C GLU A 28 2.59 -16.82 10.89
N ALA A 29 2.30 -16.88 12.19
CA ALA A 29 0.93 -16.68 12.68
C ALA A 29 0.49 -15.21 12.59
N GLN A 30 1.40 -14.28 12.88
CA GLN A 30 1.12 -12.85 12.76
C GLN A 30 1.06 -12.43 11.29
N ALA A 31 1.99 -12.90 10.43
CA ALA A 31 1.87 -12.66 8.99
C ALA A 31 0.65 -13.33 8.37
N THR A 32 0.19 -14.48 8.88
CA THR A 32 -1.05 -15.11 8.40
C THR A 32 -2.27 -14.29 8.79
N THR A 33 -2.37 -13.85 10.04
CA THR A 33 -3.50 -13.03 10.50
C THR A 33 -3.50 -11.67 9.79
N ASP A 34 -2.33 -11.06 9.61
CA ASP A 34 -2.19 -9.80 8.90
C ASP A 34 -2.54 -9.93 7.42
N ARG A 35 -2.15 -11.03 6.77
CA ARG A 35 -2.60 -11.35 5.40
C ARG A 35 -4.12 -11.50 5.34
N GLN A 36 -4.75 -12.16 6.32
CA GLN A 36 -6.21 -12.28 6.38
C GLN A 36 -6.88 -10.92 6.55
N THR A 37 -6.36 -10.06 7.41
CA THR A 37 -6.89 -8.70 7.58
C THR A 37 -6.72 -7.86 6.32
N ILE A 38 -5.56 -7.92 5.67
CA ILE A 38 -5.30 -7.22 4.40
C ILE A 38 -6.24 -7.72 3.29
N ASP A 39 -6.46 -9.02 3.20
CA ASP A 39 -7.38 -9.63 2.23
C ASP A 39 -8.82 -9.22 2.51
N CYS A 40 -9.25 -9.25 3.78
CA CYS A 40 -10.55 -8.74 4.19
C CYS A 40 -10.70 -7.26 3.84
N LEU A 41 -9.73 -6.41 4.15
CA LEU A 41 -9.75 -4.97 3.82
C LEU A 41 -9.84 -4.72 2.32
N SER A 42 -9.34 -5.63 1.48
CA SER A 42 -9.38 -5.50 0.03
C SER A 42 -10.68 -6.04 -0.57
N THR A 43 -11.25 -7.10 0.02
CA THR A 43 -12.44 -7.81 -0.49
C THR A 43 -13.75 -7.29 0.10
N HIS A 44 -13.74 -6.78 1.32
CA HIS A 44 -14.92 -6.26 2.03
C HIS A 44 -15.35 -4.87 1.53
N LEU A 45 -14.51 -4.20 0.74
CA LEU A 45 -14.88 -2.95 0.08
C LEU A 45 -16.03 -3.17 -0.89
N SER A 46 -17.15 -2.50 -0.64
CA SER A 46 -18.27 -2.46 -1.59
C SER A 46 -17.85 -1.82 -2.91
N HIS A 47 -18.66 -2.01 -3.94
CA HIS A 47 -18.42 -1.33 -5.22
C HIS A 47 -18.40 0.20 -5.07
N GLU A 48 -19.24 0.75 -4.19
CA GLU A 48 -19.27 2.18 -3.89
C GLU A 48 -18.00 2.64 -3.16
N ASP A 49 -17.54 1.88 -2.16
CA ASP A 49 -16.27 2.18 -1.47
C ASP A 49 -15.09 2.20 -2.44
N ARG A 50 -15.03 1.24 -3.37
CA ARG A 50 -14.01 1.20 -4.42
C ARG A 50 -14.10 2.41 -5.35
N ALA A 51 -15.30 2.80 -5.75
CA ALA A 51 -15.51 3.98 -6.59
C ALA A 51 -15.10 5.28 -5.88
N ASP A 52 -15.42 5.40 -4.59
CA ASP A 52 -15.02 6.53 -3.75
C ASP A 52 -13.50 6.58 -3.57
N ILE A 53 -12.86 5.46 -3.22
CA ILE A 53 -11.39 5.35 -3.12
C ILE A 53 -10.73 5.72 -4.45
N ALA A 54 -11.24 5.24 -5.58
CA ALA A 54 -10.72 5.59 -6.90
C ALA A 54 -10.79 7.10 -7.14
N ARG A 55 -11.96 7.71 -6.86
CA ARG A 55 -12.17 9.16 -7.01
C ARG A 55 -11.24 9.98 -6.09
N PHE A 56 -11.06 9.55 -4.85
CA PHE A 56 -10.17 10.23 -3.90
C PHE A 56 -8.70 10.10 -4.31
N ALA A 57 -8.27 8.92 -4.75
CA ALA A 57 -6.93 8.68 -5.26
C ALA A 57 -6.61 9.58 -6.46
N ASP A 58 -7.55 9.74 -7.40
CA ASP A 58 -7.35 10.57 -8.59
C ASP A 58 -7.28 12.07 -8.26
N LYS A 59 -7.92 12.49 -7.17
CA LYS A 59 -7.83 13.86 -6.64
C LYS A 59 -6.67 14.08 -5.68
N ASN A 60 -5.86 13.05 -5.38
CA ASN A 60 -4.85 13.05 -4.33
C ASN A 60 -5.41 13.38 -2.93
N ASP A 61 -6.69 13.08 -2.68
CA ASP A 61 -7.36 13.26 -1.39
C ASP A 61 -7.17 12.01 -0.52
N TYR A 62 -5.95 11.82 -0.02
CA TYR A 62 -5.60 10.62 0.75
C TYR A 62 -6.30 10.57 2.11
N ASP A 63 -6.62 11.71 2.71
CA ASP A 63 -7.34 11.75 3.99
C ASP A 63 -8.74 11.13 3.85
N SER A 64 -9.48 11.51 2.79
CA SER A 64 -10.78 10.89 2.48
C SER A 64 -10.64 9.41 2.10
N LEU A 65 -9.57 9.04 1.39
CA LEU A 65 -9.27 7.65 1.04
C LEU A 65 -9.06 6.79 2.29
N TRP A 66 -8.22 7.24 3.23
CA TRP A 66 -7.99 6.52 4.49
C TRP A 66 -9.26 6.47 5.34
N GLY A 67 -10.10 7.50 5.30
CA GLY A 67 -11.42 7.50 5.92
C GLY A 67 -12.33 6.33 5.49
N VAL A 68 -12.18 5.84 4.25
CA VAL A 68 -12.92 4.65 3.78
C VAL A 68 -12.36 3.37 4.41
N PHE A 69 -11.04 3.20 4.43
CA PHE A 69 -10.41 2.05 5.08
C PHE A 69 -10.67 2.03 6.59
N ASP A 70 -10.63 3.19 7.25
CA ASP A 70 -10.95 3.39 8.66
C ASP A 70 -12.32 2.85 9.05
N ARG A 71 -13.30 3.00 8.16
CA ARG A 71 -14.67 2.52 8.36
C ARG A 71 -14.76 1.00 8.28
N VAL A 72 -13.98 0.37 7.39
CA VAL A 72 -14.00 -1.08 7.13
C VAL A 72 -13.07 -1.84 8.09
N PHE A 73 -12.03 -1.20 8.59
CA PHE A 73 -11.02 -1.82 9.45
C PHE A 73 -11.58 -2.55 10.68
N PRO A 74 -12.54 -2.00 11.45
CA PRO A 74 -13.09 -2.68 12.62
C PRO A 74 -13.77 -4.02 12.31
N ASP A 75 -14.33 -4.17 11.10
CA ASP A 75 -15.00 -5.41 10.66
C ASP A 75 -13.99 -6.48 10.21
N CYS A 76 -12.77 -6.07 9.85
CA CYS A 76 -11.70 -6.95 9.38
C CYS A 76 -10.61 -7.25 10.43
N ALA A 77 -10.47 -6.40 11.44
CA ALA A 77 -9.47 -6.58 12.49
C ALA A 77 -9.96 -7.57 13.54
N VAL A 78 -9.25 -8.71 13.68
CA VAL A 78 -9.65 -9.80 14.58
C VAL A 78 -8.92 -9.71 15.93
N ARG A 79 -7.80 -8.98 15.99
CA ARG A 79 -6.97 -8.88 17.19
C ARG A 79 -6.65 -7.43 17.55
N SER A 80 -6.44 -7.19 18.85
CA SER A 80 -6.12 -5.84 19.36
C SER A 80 -4.77 -5.33 18.88
N ASP A 81 -3.76 -6.19 18.70
CA ASP A 81 -2.42 -5.79 18.24
C ASP A 81 -2.40 -5.32 16.78
N GLN A 82 -3.42 -5.66 15.99
CA GLN A 82 -3.58 -5.14 14.63
C GLN A 82 -3.95 -3.66 14.63
N ARG A 83 -4.58 -3.17 15.70
CA ARG A 83 -4.91 -1.74 15.83
C ARG A 83 -3.66 -0.87 15.94
N ASP A 84 -2.62 -1.38 16.60
CA ASP A 84 -1.34 -0.67 16.77
C ASP A 84 -0.60 -0.53 15.43
N ARG A 85 -0.86 -1.44 14.48
CA ARG A 85 -0.26 -1.48 13.14
C ARG A 85 -1.27 -1.21 12.02
N LYS A 86 -2.42 -0.62 12.36
CA LYS A 86 -3.53 -0.36 11.42
C LYS A 86 -3.06 0.30 10.12
N ALA A 87 -2.26 1.36 10.24
CA ALA A 87 -1.76 2.09 9.07
C ALA A 87 -0.92 1.22 8.11
N GLU A 88 -0.15 0.26 8.65
CA GLU A 88 0.63 -0.68 7.82
C GLU A 88 -0.27 -1.64 7.04
N LEU A 89 -1.33 -2.12 7.69
CA LEU A 89 -2.31 -3.03 7.11
C LEU A 89 -3.17 -2.34 6.05
N GLU A 90 -3.62 -1.12 6.31
CA GLU A 90 -4.35 -0.29 5.34
C GLU A 90 -3.49 0.09 4.15
N ALA A 91 -2.22 0.48 4.38
CA ALA A 91 -1.29 0.73 3.30
C ALA A 91 -1.03 -0.52 2.45
N ALA A 92 -0.99 -1.71 3.06
CA ALA A 92 -0.85 -2.96 2.33
C ALA A 92 -2.12 -3.31 1.52
N ALA A 93 -3.31 -3.12 2.10
CA ALA A 93 -4.58 -3.30 1.40
C ALA A 93 -4.70 -2.33 0.22
N TRP A 94 -4.32 -1.06 0.41
CA TRP A 94 -4.25 -0.07 -0.66
C TRP A 94 -3.32 -0.48 -1.80
N ARG A 95 -2.13 -1.04 -1.50
CA ARG A 95 -1.22 -1.56 -2.53
C ARG A 95 -1.85 -2.72 -3.31
N ASN A 96 -2.55 -3.63 -2.63
CA ASN A 96 -3.24 -4.74 -3.29
C ASN A 96 -4.36 -4.24 -4.20
N LEU A 97 -5.18 -3.32 -3.70
CA LEU A 97 -6.27 -2.71 -4.47
C LEU A 97 -5.72 -1.92 -5.67
N SER A 98 -4.61 -1.20 -5.50
CA SER A 98 -3.95 -0.46 -6.60
C SER A 98 -3.33 -1.36 -7.66
N ALA A 99 -3.09 -2.63 -7.35
CA ALA A 99 -2.64 -3.63 -8.30
C ALA A 99 -3.82 -4.39 -8.97
N ASP A 100 -5.05 -4.20 -8.49
CA ASP A 100 -6.25 -4.83 -9.04
C ASP A 100 -6.66 -4.19 -10.36
N ARG A 101 -6.90 -5.02 -11.39
CA ARG A 101 -7.18 -4.53 -12.75
C ARG A 101 -8.56 -3.87 -12.87
N ASP A 102 -9.54 -4.34 -12.10
CA ASP A 102 -10.88 -3.78 -12.17
C ASP A 102 -10.93 -2.41 -11.48
N PHE A 103 -10.23 -2.28 -10.36
CA PHE A 103 -9.99 -1.00 -9.71
C PHE A 103 -9.24 -0.01 -10.60
N MET A 104 -8.17 -0.45 -11.28
CA MET A 104 -7.45 0.41 -12.21
C MET A 104 -8.32 0.88 -13.38
N ARG A 105 -9.20 0.02 -13.91
CA ARG A 105 -10.19 0.43 -14.93
C ARG A 105 -11.16 1.49 -14.42
N MET A 106 -11.60 1.41 -13.17
CA MET A 106 -12.45 2.46 -12.57
C MET A 106 -11.71 3.79 -12.50
N ARG A 107 -10.43 3.78 -12.09
CA ARG A 107 -9.59 4.99 -12.05
C ARG A 107 -9.37 5.61 -13.42
N GLU A 108 -9.10 4.79 -14.43
CA GLU A 108 -8.97 5.25 -15.82
C GLU A 108 -10.26 5.91 -16.33
N ALA A 109 -11.43 5.33 -16.02
CA ALA A 109 -12.72 5.90 -16.39
C ALA A 109 -12.97 7.25 -15.69
N ASN A 110 -12.64 7.36 -14.40
CA ASN A 110 -12.75 8.61 -13.64
C ASN A 110 -11.83 9.70 -14.22
N ALA A 111 -10.59 9.35 -14.54
CA ALA A 111 -9.64 10.28 -15.15
C ALA A 111 -10.13 10.79 -16.52
N ALA A 112 -10.70 9.91 -17.35
CA ALA A 112 -11.28 10.28 -18.64
C ALA A 112 -12.48 11.23 -18.48
N LEU A 113 -13.38 10.96 -17.52
CA LEU A 113 -14.51 11.83 -17.21
C LEU A 113 -14.03 13.21 -16.74
N ALA A 114 -13.05 13.27 -15.83
CA ALA A 114 -12.49 14.52 -15.34
C ALA A 114 -11.83 15.35 -16.46
N ALA A 115 -11.06 14.72 -17.35
CA ALA A 115 -10.44 15.38 -18.50
C ALA A 115 -11.49 15.96 -19.47
N SER A 116 -12.57 15.22 -19.71
CA SER A 116 -13.68 15.68 -20.55
C SER A 116 -14.43 16.88 -19.96
N ALA A 117 -14.51 16.96 -18.63
CA ALA A 117 -15.12 18.09 -17.93
C ALA A 117 -14.22 19.34 -17.96
N ALA A 118 -12.90 19.17 -17.90
CA ALA A 118 -11.94 20.28 -17.93
C ALA A 118 -11.79 20.96 -19.30
N THR A 119 -12.23 20.29 -20.38
CA THR A 119 -12.15 20.80 -21.75
C THR A 119 -13.41 21.59 -22.16
N ARG A 120 -14.43 21.60 -21.30
CA ARG A 120 -15.74 22.20 -21.55
C ARG A 120 -15.88 23.54 -20.84
#